data_AF-A9KGC7-F1
#
_entry.id   AF-A9KGC7-F1
#
_cell.length_a   1.000
_cell.length_b   1.000
_cell.length_c   1.000
_cell.angle_alpha   90.00
_cell.angle_beta   90.00
_cell.angle_gamma   90.00
#
_symmetry.space_group_name_H-M   'P 1'
#
loop_
_entity.id
_entity.type
_entity.pdbx_description
1 polymer ?
#
loop_
_entity_poly.entity_id
_entity_poly.type
_entity_poly.pdbx_seq_one_letter_code
_entity_poly.pdbx_strand_id
1 'polypeptide(L)'
;MSALYNALNIKLKRLSKERVIASFKTALACLIGLIIGELLHLSMPQWVLITIVVVMATTIRIGGTIQKSYFRLLGTLIGAVLAAGTLYLLGDQPTIIHILLILLLAVFSYLASSSSDISQFGLLGATTMVMILDARTPTLKTALDRTLEIFLGIVIAILVTRFIFPAHAKKLLRFSIANTIKQFQALYKLFVTHKLTKESLAEQEKIENNIITDVSKQHTLLQEAVNEDPRVKKYRLTYQAIFLLERKLLRSIYMLRQTILTESVQIHDFFQNQDIIKLNQQIVDLFDFIHAICSKQTPAVMPPSKEELYESIEKIIQSLSESKGPTYRIINIHAFEFCLEHLVNVLYEIEKLVQKLDSKHDNQHNIKTPTTHNKPA
;
A
#
# COMPACT_ATOMS: atom_id res chain seq x y z
N MET A 1 -28.38 -29.71 -1.28
CA MET A 1 -28.27 -28.62 -2.28
C MET A 1 -28.14 -27.23 -1.64
N SER A 2 -28.89 -26.92 -0.57
CA SER A 2 -28.81 -25.64 0.17
C SER A 2 -27.47 -25.37 0.88
N ALA A 3 -26.81 -26.39 1.43
CA ALA A 3 -25.51 -26.24 2.08
C ALA A 3 -24.38 -25.91 1.08
N LEU A 4 -24.44 -26.49 -0.12
CA LEU A 4 -23.48 -26.19 -1.20
C LEU A 4 -23.72 -24.78 -1.76
N TYR A 5 -24.99 -24.39 -1.93
CA TYR A 5 -25.37 -23.03 -2.32
C TYR A 5 -24.91 -21.99 -1.28
N ASN A 6 -25.12 -22.22 0.02
CA ASN A 6 -24.66 -21.31 1.08
C ASN A 6 -23.12 -21.29 1.21
N ALA A 7 -22.44 -22.43 1.06
CA ALA A 7 -20.97 -22.48 1.06
C ALA A 7 -20.38 -21.76 -0.16
N LEU A 8 -21.00 -21.91 -1.34
CA LEU A 8 -20.65 -21.13 -2.52
C LEU A 8 -20.96 -19.65 -2.32
N ASN A 9 -22.09 -19.28 -1.72
CA ASN A 9 -22.51 -17.90 -1.53
C ASN A 9 -21.61 -17.17 -0.49
N ILE A 10 -21.14 -17.87 0.54
CA ILE A 10 -20.14 -17.37 1.50
C ILE A 10 -18.76 -17.23 0.82
N LYS A 11 -18.37 -18.16 -0.06
CA LYS A 11 -17.15 -18.04 -0.88
C LYS A 11 -17.25 -16.97 -1.98
N LEU A 12 -18.44 -16.75 -2.55
CA LEU A 12 -18.74 -15.71 -3.54
C LEU A 12 -18.80 -14.33 -2.89
N LYS A 13 -19.31 -14.20 -1.66
CA LYS A 13 -19.14 -12.99 -0.84
C LYS A 13 -17.66 -12.69 -0.53
N ARG A 14 -16.79 -13.70 -0.56
CA ARG A 14 -15.32 -13.57 -0.45
C ARG A 14 -14.63 -13.22 -1.77
N LEU A 15 -15.31 -13.26 -2.91
CA LEU A 15 -14.77 -12.74 -4.17
C LEU A 15 -14.85 -11.21 -4.13
N SER A 16 -13.75 -10.58 -3.74
CA SER A 16 -13.67 -9.12 -3.79
C SER A 16 -13.87 -8.66 -5.23
N LYS A 17 -14.64 -7.58 -5.41
CA LYS A 17 -14.90 -6.95 -6.73
C LYS A 17 -13.61 -6.75 -7.52
N GLU A 18 -12.53 -6.39 -6.83
CA GLU A 18 -11.19 -6.23 -7.40
C GLU A 18 -10.64 -7.53 -8.01
N ARG A 19 -10.80 -8.68 -7.34
CA ARG A 19 -10.35 -9.99 -7.83
C ARG A 19 -11.15 -10.45 -9.05
N VAL A 20 -12.44 -10.12 -9.12
CA VAL A 20 -13.26 -10.44 -10.30
C VAL A 20 -12.81 -9.62 -11.51
N ILE A 21 -12.65 -8.31 -11.33
CA ILE A 21 -12.15 -7.41 -12.39
C ILE A 21 -10.75 -7.86 -12.85
N ALA A 22 -9.90 -8.26 -11.91
CA ALA A 22 -8.57 -8.80 -12.19
C ALA A 22 -8.61 -10.01 -13.13
N SER A 23 -9.35 -11.05 -12.74
CA SER A 23 -9.43 -12.29 -13.52
C SER A 23 -9.99 -12.03 -14.91
N PHE A 24 -11.00 -11.16 -15.02
CA PHE A 24 -11.55 -10.77 -16.30
C PHE A 24 -10.53 -10.03 -17.18
N LYS A 25 -9.78 -9.07 -16.62
CA LYS A 25 -8.72 -8.35 -17.35
C LYS A 25 -7.63 -9.30 -17.84
N THR A 26 -7.19 -10.23 -17.00
CA THR A 26 -6.16 -11.22 -17.40
C THR A 26 -6.68 -12.13 -18.51
N ALA A 27 -7.92 -12.62 -18.41
CA ALA A 27 -8.53 -13.43 -19.46
C ALA A 27 -8.63 -12.68 -20.79
N LEU A 28 -9.05 -11.41 -20.75
CA LEU A 28 -9.13 -10.55 -21.92
C LEU A 28 -7.74 -10.25 -22.51
N ALA A 29 -6.73 -10.01 -21.67
CA ALA A 29 -5.35 -9.85 -22.13
C ALA A 29 -4.83 -11.11 -22.82
N CYS A 30 -5.08 -12.29 -22.25
CA CYS A 30 -4.71 -13.57 -22.88
C CYS A 30 -5.42 -13.76 -24.22
N LEU A 31 -6.71 -13.42 -24.33
CA LEU A 31 -7.43 -13.50 -25.59
C LEU A 31 -6.82 -12.57 -26.66
N ILE A 32 -6.49 -11.33 -26.29
CA ILE A 32 -5.79 -10.39 -27.18
C ILE A 32 -4.41 -10.95 -27.57
N GLY A 33 -3.67 -11.52 -26.61
CA GLY A 33 -2.38 -12.15 -26.84
C GLY A 33 -2.43 -13.32 -27.82
N LEU A 34 -3.46 -14.17 -27.71
CA LEU A 34 -3.71 -15.26 -28.65
C LEU A 34 -3.93 -14.73 -30.07
N ILE A 35 -4.88 -13.81 -30.23
CA ILE A 35 -5.24 -13.24 -31.54
C ILE A 35 -4.04 -12.57 -32.20
N ILE A 36 -3.30 -11.74 -31.47
CA ILE A 36 -2.11 -11.06 -32.00
C ILE A 36 -0.99 -12.06 -32.30
N GLY A 37 -0.80 -13.07 -31.45
CA GLY A 37 0.22 -14.10 -31.64
C GLY A 37 -0.02 -14.93 -32.91
N GLU A 38 -1.27 -15.27 -33.19
CA GLU A 38 -1.66 -15.95 -34.44
C GLU A 38 -1.48 -15.03 -35.66
N LEU A 39 -1.88 -13.76 -35.56
CA LEU A 39 -1.77 -12.79 -36.65
C LEU A 39 -0.31 -12.49 -37.04
N LEU A 40 0.60 -12.51 -36.07
CA LEU A 40 2.03 -12.30 -36.29
C LEU A 40 2.79 -13.60 -36.64
N HIS A 41 2.08 -14.74 -36.75
CA HIS A 41 2.67 -16.05 -37.01
C HIS A 41 3.86 -16.38 -36.08
N LEU A 42 3.70 -16.10 -34.78
CA LEU A 42 4.76 -16.35 -33.80
C LEU A 42 5.12 -17.84 -33.73
N SER A 43 6.41 -18.13 -33.55
CA SER A 43 6.92 -19.49 -33.41
C SER A 43 6.21 -20.25 -32.28
N MET A 44 5.96 -19.58 -31.14
CA MET A 44 5.35 -20.18 -29.96
C MET A 44 4.45 -19.16 -29.21
N PRO A 45 3.19 -18.93 -29.65
CA PRO A 45 2.31 -17.91 -29.07
C PRO A 45 1.98 -18.13 -27.58
N GLN A 46 2.12 -19.36 -27.08
CA GLN A 46 1.99 -19.69 -25.66
C GLN A 46 2.87 -18.84 -24.72
N TRP A 47 4.02 -18.35 -25.17
CA TRP A 47 4.91 -17.53 -24.34
C TRP A 47 4.39 -16.13 -24.09
N VAL A 48 3.63 -15.59 -25.04
CA VAL A 48 2.89 -14.34 -24.86
C VAL A 48 1.91 -14.51 -23.70
N LEU A 49 1.15 -15.61 -23.68
CA LEU A 49 0.15 -15.90 -22.65
C LEU A 49 0.79 -16.12 -21.28
N ILE A 50 1.86 -16.92 -21.22
CA ILE A 50 2.60 -17.16 -19.98
C ILE A 50 3.11 -15.83 -19.42
N THR A 51 3.65 -14.96 -20.26
CA THR A 51 4.14 -13.64 -19.83
C THR A 51 3.00 -12.76 -19.30
N ILE A 52 1.86 -12.72 -20.00
CA ILE A 52 0.66 -11.99 -19.56
C ILE A 52 0.22 -12.47 -18.18
N VAL A 53 0.09 -13.80 -18.00
CA VAL A 53 -0.33 -14.39 -16.72
C VAL A 53 0.71 -14.09 -15.64
N VAL A 54 1.99 -14.28 -15.89
CA VAL A 54 3.06 -14.04 -14.90
C VAL A 54 3.08 -12.57 -14.43
N VAL A 55 2.93 -11.62 -15.35
CA VAL A 55 2.95 -10.18 -15.04
C VAL A 55 1.67 -9.75 -14.32
N MET A 56 0.50 -10.28 -14.73
CA MET A 56 -0.81 -9.83 -14.22
C MET A 56 -1.36 -10.65 -13.04
N ALA A 57 -0.95 -11.90 -12.83
CA ALA A 57 -1.53 -12.81 -11.84
C ALA A 57 -1.41 -12.30 -10.40
N THR A 58 -0.35 -11.55 -10.10
CA THR A 58 -0.02 -11.13 -8.74
C THR A 58 -0.20 -9.62 -8.51
N THR A 59 -0.40 -8.81 -9.56
CA THR A 59 -0.75 -7.39 -9.43
C THR A 59 -1.66 -6.91 -10.56
N ILE A 60 -2.72 -6.21 -10.18
CA ILE A 60 -3.76 -5.64 -11.08
C ILE A 60 -3.57 -4.13 -11.28
N ARG A 61 -2.69 -3.55 -10.47
CA ARG A 61 -2.41 -2.13 -10.39
C ARG A 61 -1.30 -1.78 -11.37
N ILE A 62 -1.45 -0.65 -12.04
CA ILE A 62 -0.58 -0.24 -13.16
C ILE A 62 0.89 -0.25 -12.73
N GLY A 63 1.20 0.33 -11.57
CA GLY A 63 2.56 0.39 -11.04
C GLY A 63 3.25 -0.96 -10.83
N GLY A 64 2.54 -1.95 -10.29
CA GLY A 64 3.15 -3.27 -10.08
C GLY A 64 3.21 -4.11 -11.36
N THR A 65 2.29 -3.92 -12.31
CA THR A 65 2.42 -4.48 -13.67
C THR A 65 3.68 -3.94 -14.34
N ILE A 66 3.90 -2.62 -14.31
CA ILE A 66 5.11 -1.97 -14.86
C ILE A 66 6.38 -2.54 -14.21
N GLN A 67 6.40 -2.65 -12.88
CA GLN A 67 7.55 -3.18 -12.15
C GLN A 67 7.88 -4.63 -12.56
N LYS A 68 6.88 -5.49 -12.65
CA LYS A 68 7.07 -6.90 -13.04
C LYS A 68 7.48 -7.04 -14.50
N SER A 69 6.88 -6.24 -15.38
CA SER A 69 7.29 -6.14 -16.78
C SER A 69 8.77 -5.75 -16.89
N TYR A 70 9.23 -4.79 -16.09
CA TYR A 70 10.64 -4.38 -16.06
C TYR A 70 11.56 -5.52 -15.62
N PHE A 71 11.25 -6.18 -14.50
CA PHE A 71 12.04 -7.32 -14.02
C PHE A 71 12.06 -8.49 -15.00
N ARG A 72 10.93 -8.74 -15.65
CA ARG A 72 10.82 -9.80 -16.66
C ARG A 72 11.65 -9.49 -17.90
N LEU A 73 11.60 -8.25 -18.39
CA LEU A 73 12.41 -7.81 -19.53
C LEU A 73 13.90 -7.90 -19.19
N LEU A 74 14.31 -7.38 -18.03
CA LEU A 74 15.71 -7.42 -17.59
C LEU A 74 16.23 -8.86 -17.45
N GLY A 75 15.45 -9.74 -16.80
CA GLY A 75 15.81 -11.16 -16.66
C GLY A 75 15.93 -11.89 -18.00
N THR A 76 15.03 -11.58 -18.95
CA THR A 76 15.07 -12.15 -20.31
C THR A 76 16.28 -11.67 -21.09
N LEU A 77 16.60 -10.37 -21.03
CA LEU A 77 17.77 -9.80 -21.71
C LEU A 77 19.08 -10.36 -21.14
N ILE A 78 19.20 -10.46 -19.81
CA ILE A 78 20.37 -11.08 -19.17
C ILE A 78 20.49 -12.54 -19.60
N GLY A 79 19.39 -13.30 -19.56
CA GLY A 79 19.38 -14.69 -20.01
C GLY A 79 19.77 -14.86 -21.48
N ALA A 80 19.27 -14.00 -22.36
CA ALA A 80 19.58 -14.02 -23.79
C ALA A 80 21.06 -13.71 -24.06
N VAL A 81 21.63 -12.71 -23.38
CA VAL A 81 23.07 -12.35 -23.50
C VAL A 81 23.96 -13.48 -23.00
N LEU A 82 23.63 -14.09 -21.86
CA LEU A 82 24.39 -15.22 -21.32
C LEU A 82 24.31 -16.44 -22.24
N ALA A 83 23.12 -16.78 -22.73
CA ALA A 83 22.95 -17.88 -23.69
C ALA A 83 23.72 -17.65 -24.99
N ALA A 84 23.66 -16.43 -25.55
CA ALA A 84 24.40 -16.07 -26.76
C ALA A 84 25.93 -16.12 -26.54
N GLY A 85 26.41 -15.60 -25.39
CA GLY A 85 27.82 -15.65 -25.04
C GLY A 85 28.34 -17.09 -24.87
N THR A 86 27.56 -17.96 -24.25
CA THR A 86 27.89 -19.39 -24.12
C THR A 86 27.92 -20.09 -25.47
N LEU A 87 26.92 -19.85 -26.33
CA LEU A 87 26.91 -20.39 -27.70
C LEU A 87 28.12 -19.94 -28.51
N TYR A 88 28.53 -18.67 -28.37
CA TYR A 88 29.70 -18.13 -29.06
C TYR A 88 31.02 -18.72 -28.57
N LEU A 89 31.20 -18.90 -27.25
CA LEU A 89 32.46 -19.34 -26.66
C LEU A 89 32.64 -20.86 -26.66
N LEU A 90 31.55 -21.61 -26.44
CA LEU A 90 31.58 -23.06 -26.15
C LEU A 90 30.91 -23.89 -27.26
N GLY A 91 30.37 -23.23 -28.29
CA GLY A 91 29.68 -23.86 -29.41
C GLY A 91 28.27 -24.37 -29.04
N ASP A 92 27.62 -25.02 -29.99
CA ASP A 92 26.27 -25.57 -29.86
C ASP A 92 26.29 -26.93 -29.15
N GLN A 93 26.77 -26.95 -27.90
CA GLN A 93 26.68 -28.13 -27.03
C GLN A 93 25.52 -27.95 -26.05
N PRO A 94 24.39 -28.66 -26.26
CA PRO A 94 23.20 -28.49 -25.42
C PRO A 94 23.52 -28.71 -23.93
N THR A 95 24.34 -29.69 -23.59
CA THR A 95 24.70 -30.03 -22.20
C THR A 95 25.28 -28.85 -21.42
N ILE A 96 26.19 -28.07 -22.03
CA ILE A 96 26.83 -26.92 -21.39
C ILE A 96 25.81 -25.81 -21.14
N ILE A 97 24.93 -25.55 -22.12
CA ILE A 97 23.86 -24.55 -22.01
C ILE A 97 22.89 -24.91 -20.88
N HIS A 98 22.49 -26.19 -20.77
CA HIS A 98 21.60 -26.65 -19.70
C HIS A 98 22.26 -26.49 -18.32
N ILE A 99 23.55 -26.85 -18.16
CA ILE A 99 24.27 -26.67 -16.89
C ILE A 99 24.29 -25.20 -16.48
N LEU A 100 24.58 -24.29 -17.42
CA LEU A 100 24.57 -22.85 -17.14
C LEU A 100 23.19 -22.36 -16.72
N LEU A 101 22.14 -22.76 -17.45
CA LEU A 101 20.77 -22.37 -17.14
C LEU A 101 20.33 -22.91 -15.76
N ILE A 102 20.75 -24.11 -15.38
CA ILE A 102 20.53 -24.68 -14.03
C ILE A 102 21.26 -23.86 -12.97
N LEU A 103 22.51 -23.45 -13.21
CA LEU A 103 23.26 -22.60 -12.29
C LEU A 103 22.58 -21.24 -12.12
N LEU A 104 22.14 -20.61 -13.22
CA LEU A 104 21.40 -19.36 -13.17
C LEU A 104 20.07 -19.53 -12.47
N LEU A 105 19.35 -20.62 -12.71
CA LEU A 105 18.13 -20.95 -11.98
C LEU A 105 18.38 -21.05 -10.48
N ALA A 106 19.49 -21.64 -10.04
CA ALA A 106 19.86 -21.69 -8.62
C ALA A 106 20.09 -20.28 -8.05
N VAL A 107 20.80 -19.41 -8.78
CA VAL A 107 21.01 -18.00 -8.40
C VAL A 107 19.68 -17.25 -8.29
N PHE A 108 18.82 -17.35 -9.31
CA PHE A 108 17.52 -16.67 -9.29
C PHE A 108 16.59 -17.22 -8.21
N SER A 109 16.65 -18.52 -7.92
CA SER A 109 15.89 -19.14 -6.83
C SER A 109 16.39 -18.67 -5.47
N TYR A 110 17.70 -18.49 -5.29
CA TYR A 110 18.27 -17.85 -4.10
C TYR A 110 17.81 -16.40 -3.95
N LEU A 111 17.82 -15.61 -5.05
CA LEU A 111 17.29 -14.25 -5.02
C LEU A 111 15.79 -14.23 -4.69
N ALA A 112 15.03 -15.23 -5.15
CA ALA A 112 13.59 -15.35 -4.91
C ALA A 112 13.25 -15.58 -3.43
N SER A 113 14.15 -16.17 -2.64
CA SER A 113 13.94 -16.42 -1.21
C SER A 113 14.24 -15.21 -0.31
N SER A 114 14.70 -14.09 -0.89
CA SER A 114 14.90 -12.83 -0.16
C SER A 114 13.59 -12.25 0.37
N SER A 115 13.64 -11.42 1.42
CA SER A 115 12.48 -10.68 1.96
C SER A 115 12.27 -9.30 1.32
N SER A 116 13.09 -8.96 0.32
CA SER A 116 13.12 -7.64 -0.32
C SER A 116 12.49 -7.65 -1.72
N ASP A 117 12.44 -6.49 -2.38
CA ASP A 117 12.01 -6.36 -3.80
C ASP A 117 12.80 -7.29 -4.75
N ILE A 118 13.99 -7.72 -4.34
CA ILE A 118 14.84 -8.68 -5.05
C ILE A 118 14.15 -10.04 -5.20
N SER A 119 13.25 -10.40 -4.28
CA SER A 119 12.48 -11.66 -4.34
C SER A 119 11.64 -11.77 -5.61
N GLN A 120 11.00 -10.67 -6.02
CA GLN A 120 10.18 -10.64 -7.23
C GLN A 120 11.04 -10.78 -8.49
N PHE A 121 12.20 -10.11 -8.51
CA PHE A 121 13.18 -10.27 -9.58
C PHE A 121 13.69 -11.71 -9.66
N GLY A 122 14.02 -12.31 -8.51
CA GLY A 122 14.41 -13.71 -8.38
C GLY A 122 13.35 -14.67 -8.93
N LEU A 123 12.10 -14.54 -8.50
CA LEU A 123 11.00 -15.40 -8.95
C LEU A 123 10.73 -15.27 -10.46
N LEU A 124 10.71 -14.04 -10.98
CA LEU A 124 10.51 -13.78 -12.41
C LEU A 124 11.69 -14.27 -13.25
N GLY A 125 12.91 -14.14 -12.75
CA GLY A 125 14.12 -14.66 -13.39
C GLY A 125 14.14 -16.19 -13.38
N ALA A 126 13.85 -16.82 -12.25
CA ALA A 126 13.80 -18.29 -12.11
C ALA A 126 12.77 -18.90 -13.05
N THR A 127 11.56 -18.34 -13.09
CA THR A 127 10.53 -18.77 -14.05
C THR A 127 10.99 -18.55 -15.49
N THR A 128 11.71 -17.48 -15.81
CA THR A 128 12.29 -17.29 -17.16
C THR A 128 13.32 -18.39 -17.48
N MET A 129 14.19 -18.74 -16.53
CA MET A 129 15.21 -19.77 -16.75
C MET A 129 14.62 -21.17 -16.98
N VAL A 130 13.62 -21.56 -16.19
CA VAL A 130 12.85 -22.80 -16.41
C VAL A 130 12.23 -22.83 -17.80
N MET A 131 11.73 -21.68 -18.26
CA MET A 131 11.10 -21.58 -19.58
C MET A 131 12.09 -21.64 -20.74
N ILE A 132 13.32 -21.16 -20.56
CA ILE A 132 14.39 -21.28 -21.56
C ILE A 132 14.90 -22.72 -21.63
N LEU A 133 14.97 -23.43 -20.50
CA LEU A 133 15.35 -24.85 -20.41
C LEU A 133 14.43 -25.79 -21.21
N ASP A 134 13.17 -25.42 -21.45
CA ASP A 134 12.22 -26.21 -22.23
C ASP A 134 12.56 -26.27 -23.74
N ALA A 135 13.45 -25.40 -24.22
CA ALA A 135 13.85 -25.40 -25.63
C ALA A 135 14.71 -26.62 -25.98
N ARG A 136 14.16 -27.56 -26.77
CA ARG A 136 14.85 -28.79 -27.22
C ARG A 136 16.17 -28.54 -27.95
N THR A 137 16.28 -27.43 -28.69
CA THR A 137 17.49 -26.98 -29.39
C THR A 137 17.62 -25.46 -29.24
N PRO A 138 18.34 -24.97 -28.22
CA PRO A 138 18.48 -23.54 -27.97
C PRO A 138 19.42 -22.91 -29.01
N THR A 139 18.85 -22.21 -29.99
CA THR A 139 19.61 -21.43 -30.99
C THR A 139 19.47 -19.93 -30.72
N LEU A 140 20.33 -19.11 -31.35
CA LEU A 140 20.20 -17.66 -31.28
C LEU A 140 18.85 -17.16 -31.82
N LYS A 141 18.34 -17.79 -32.89
CA LYS A 141 17.00 -17.50 -33.43
C LYS A 141 15.92 -17.79 -32.39
N THR A 142 16.02 -18.93 -31.71
CA THR A 142 15.11 -19.28 -30.62
C THR A 142 15.12 -18.21 -29.53
N ALA A 143 16.29 -17.73 -29.12
CA ALA A 143 16.42 -16.68 -28.10
C ALA A 143 15.80 -15.34 -28.52
N LEU A 144 15.97 -14.95 -29.79
CA LEU A 144 15.36 -13.75 -30.36
C LEU A 144 13.82 -13.86 -30.42
N ASP A 145 13.31 -14.97 -30.95
CA ASP A 145 11.87 -15.24 -31.03
C ASP A 145 11.24 -15.16 -29.63
N ARG A 146 11.88 -15.75 -28.60
CA ARG A 146 11.38 -15.66 -27.21
C ARG A 146 11.41 -14.25 -26.64
N THR A 147 12.45 -13.48 -26.95
CA THR A 147 12.55 -12.09 -26.49
C THR A 147 11.41 -11.25 -27.06
N LEU A 148 11.08 -11.44 -28.34
CA LEU A 148 9.96 -10.77 -29.00
C LEU A 148 8.60 -11.20 -28.43
N GLU A 149 8.40 -12.50 -28.19
CA GLU A 149 7.18 -13.04 -27.60
C GLU A 149 6.94 -12.49 -26.17
N ILE A 150 7.99 -12.44 -25.34
CA ILE A 150 7.93 -11.87 -23.99
C ILE A 150 7.66 -10.36 -24.06
N PHE A 151 8.33 -9.64 -24.96
CA PHE A 151 8.11 -8.21 -25.15
C PHE A 151 6.66 -7.92 -25.54
N LEU A 152 6.10 -8.69 -26.48
CA LEU A 152 4.71 -8.56 -26.89
C LEU A 152 3.75 -8.82 -25.72
N GLY A 153 3.98 -9.88 -24.94
CA GLY A 153 3.17 -10.18 -23.76
C GLY A 153 3.20 -9.05 -22.73
N ILE A 154 4.37 -8.43 -22.51
CA ILE A 154 4.54 -7.26 -21.65
C ILE A 154 3.72 -6.07 -22.16
N VAL A 155 3.81 -5.76 -23.46
CA VAL A 155 3.07 -4.63 -24.06
C VAL A 155 1.56 -4.83 -23.88
N ILE A 156 1.04 -6.01 -24.21
CA ILE A 156 -0.37 -6.34 -24.05
C ILE A 156 -0.81 -6.23 -22.59
N ALA A 157 -0.03 -6.79 -21.66
CA ALA A 157 -0.32 -6.72 -20.22
C ALA A 157 -0.40 -5.28 -19.71
N ILE A 158 0.54 -4.41 -20.12
CA ILE A 158 0.55 -2.99 -19.74
C ILE A 158 -0.67 -2.26 -20.35
N LEU A 159 -0.93 -2.45 -21.65
CA LEU A 159 -2.05 -1.79 -22.33
C LEU A 159 -3.40 -2.18 -21.72
N VAL A 160 -3.65 -3.47 -21.54
CA VAL A 160 -4.90 -3.96 -20.93
C VAL A 160 -5.02 -3.45 -19.49
N THR A 161 -3.93 -3.48 -18.72
CA THR A 161 -3.96 -2.99 -17.34
C THR A 161 -4.27 -1.49 -17.26
N ARG A 162 -3.76 -0.71 -18.22
CA ARG A 162 -3.90 0.75 -18.31
C ARG A 162 -5.26 1.20 -18.84
N PHE A 163 -5.84 0.50 -19.82
CA PHE A 163 -7.07 0.94 -20.49
C PHE A 163 -8.33 0.26 -19.97
N ILE A 164 -8.25 -0.95 -19.42
CA ILE A 164 -9.42 -1.71 -18.97
C ILE A 164 -9.52 -1.63 -17.45
N PHE A 165 -10.48 -0.87 -16.93
CA PHE A 165 -10.68 -0.63 -15.49
C PHE A 165 -9.36 -0.32 -14.74
N PRO A 166 -8.76 0.87 -14.95
CA PRO A 166 -7.43 1.18 -14.41
C PRO A 166 -7.45 1.35 -12.89
N ALA A 167 -6.79 0.45 -12.17
CA ALA A 167 -6.56 0.55 -10.74
C ALA A 167 -5.27 1.32 -10.46
N HIS A 168 -5.40 2.56 -9.99
CA HIS A 168 -4.28 3.47 -9.71
C HIS A 168 -3.79 3.25 -8.27
N ALA A 169 -2.53 2.84 -8.11
CA ALA A 169 -1.94 2.55 -6.80
C ALA A 169 -1.92 3.79 -5.89
N LYS A 170 -1.75 4.98 -6.48
CA LYS A 170 -1.81 6.27 -5.76
C LYS A 170 -3.14 6.51 -5.05
N LYS A 171 -4.26 6.18 -5.71
CA LYS A 171 -5.59 6.37 -5.13
C LYS A 171 -5.82 5.40 -3.97
N LEU A 172 -5.42 4.14 -4.16
CA LEU A 172 -5.49 3.11 -3.13
C LEU A 172 -4.59 3.43 -1.94
N LEU A 173 -3.40 3.98 -2.17
CA LEU A 173 -2.49 4.43 -1.11
C LEU A 173 -3.15 5.50 -0.22
N ARG A 174 -3.74 6.53 -0.84
CA ARG A 174 -4.45 7.58 -0.11
C ARG A 174 -5.64 7.04 0.67
N PHE A 175 -6.42 6.15 0.05
CA PHE A 175 -7.53 5.49 0.73
C PHE A 175 -7.06 4.64 1.92
N SER A 176 -5.93 3.93 1.77
CA SER A 176 -5.34 3.15 2.85
C SER A 176 -4.91 4.03 4.02
N ILE A 177 -4.23 5.15 3.76
CA ILE A 177 -3.85 6.12 4.81
C ILE A 177 -5.12 6.67 5.50
N ALA A 178 -6.11 7.10 4.72
CA ALA A 178 -7.38 7.60 5.27
C ALA A 178 -8.07 6.55 6.16
N ASN A 179 -8.12 5.29 5.73
CA ASN A 179 -8.71 4.21 6.51
C ASN A 179 -7.89 3.94 7.78
N THR A 180 -6.57 3.95 7.71
CA THR A 180 -5.68 3.79 8.87
C THR A 180 -5.92 4.89 9.92
N ILE A 181 -6.02 6.15 9.50
CA ILE A 181 -6.38 7.28 10.40
C ILE A 181 -7.75 7.05 11.07
N LYS A 182 -8.74 6.56 10.32
CA LYS A 182 -10.06 6.22 10.88
C LYS A 182 -10.01 5.07 11.88
N GLN A 183 -9.18 4.05 11.64
CA GLN A 183 -8.97 2.97 12.60
C GLN A 183 -8.27 3.47 13.88
N PHE A 184 -7.29 4.38 13.77
CA PHE A 184 -6.67 5.01 14.94
C PHE A 184 -7.69 5.83 15.75
N GLN A 185 -8.57 6.58 15.10
CA GLN A 185 -9.65 7.29 15.78
C GLN A 185 -10.57 6.31 16.53
N ALA A 186 -10.95 5.19 15.90
CA ALA A 186 -11.77 4.16 16.54
C ALA A 186 -11.05 3.54 17.76
N LEU A 187 -9.75 3.25 17.64
CA LEU A 187 -8.93 2.74 18.74
C LEU A 187 -8.83 3.75 19.89
N TYR A 188 -8.58 5.02 19.57
CA TYR A 188 -8.55 6.11 20.55
C TYR A 188 -9.90 6.24 21.28
N LYS A 189 -11.02 6.27 20.54
CA LYS A 189 -12.37 6.29 21.12
C LYS A 189 -12.60 5.10 22.04
N LEU A 190 -12.23 3.89 21.61
CA LEU A 190 -12.34 2.67 22.43
C LEU A 190 -11.58 2.83 23.76
N PHE A 191 -10.34 3.32 23.70
CA PHE A 191 -9.47 3.48 24.87
C PHE A 191 -9.88 4.58 25.83
N VAL A 192 -10.60 5.59 25.35
CA VAL A 192 -11.07 6.71 26.18
C VAL A 192 -12.52 6.54 26.65
N THR A 193 -13.28 5.59 26.10
CA THR A 193 -14.71 5.41 26.47
C THR A 193 -15.02 4.07 27.12
N HIS A 194 -14.32 3.00 26.76
CA HIS A 194 -14.69 1.64 27.19
C HIS A 194 -13.87 1.17 28.41
N LYS A 195 -14.60 0.61 29.38
CA LYS A 195 -14.02 -0.24 30.43
C LYS A 195 -13.51 -1.54 29.80
N LEU A 196 -12.47 -2.13 30.39
CA LEU A 196 -11.92 -3.42 29.95
C LEU A 196 -12.96 -4.53 30.14
N THR A 197 -13.58 -4.93 29.04
CA THR A 197 -14.53 -6.05 28.95
C THR A 197 -14.09 -7.04 27.87
N LYS A 198 -14.57 -8.29 27.91
CA LYS A 198 -14.26 -9.29 26.89
C LYS A 198 -14.66 -8.82 25.48
N GLU A 199 -15.79 -8.13 25.35
CA GLU A 199 -16.27 -7.59 24.08
C GLU A 199 -15.35 -6.47 23.56
N SER A 200 -14.94 -5.54 24.43
CA SER A 200 -13.99 -4.48 24.04
C SER A 200 -12.62 -5.01 23.63
N LEU A 201 -12.17 -6.13 24.20
CA LEU A 201 -10.90 -6.77 23.83
C LEU A 201 -10.98 -7.39 22.42
N ALA A 202 -12.10 -8.05 22.10
CA ALA A 202 -12.31 -8.58 20.76
C ALA A 202 -12.44 -7.48 19.69
N GLU A 203 -13.08 -6.35 20.04
CA GLU A 203 -13.14 -5.18 19.17
C GLU A 203 -11.77 -4.52 18.98
N GLN A 204 -10.99 -4.38 20.06
CA GLN A 204 -9.62 -3.90 20.01
C GLN A 204 -8.77 -4.74 19.06
N GLU A 205 -8.73 -6.06 19.24
CA GLU A 205 -7.96 -6.97 18.39
C GLU A 205 -8.35 -6.84 16.91
N LYS A 206 -9.65 -6.68 16.63
CA LYS A 206 -10.15 -6.45 15.27
C LYS A 206 -9.62 -5.14 14.67
N ILE A 207 -9.64 -4.04 15.44
CA ILE A 207 -9.15 -2.73 14.98
C ILE A 207 -7.63 -2.79 14.73
N GLU A 208 -6.88 -3.40 15.65
CA GLU A 208 -5.43 -3.58 15.53
C GLU A 208 -5.04 -4.38 14.30
N ASN A 209 -5.73 -5.50 14.06
CA ASN A 209 -5.51 -6.32 12.87
C ASN A 209 -5.77 -5.54 11.58
N ASN A 210 -6.79 -4.67 11.56
CA ASN A 210 -7.05 -3.79 10.42
C ASN A 210 -5.91 -2.76 10.22
N ILE A 211 -5.45 -2.12 11.31
CA ILE A 211 -4.32 -1.17 11.27
C ILE A 211 -3.06 -1.85 10.71
N ILE A 212 -2.68 -3.00 11.26
CA ILE A 212 -1.49 -3.76 10.82
C ILE A 212 -1.61 -4.14 9.34
N THR A 213 -2.81 -4.59 8.94
CA THR A 213 -3.10 -4.98 7.55
C THR A 213 -2.99 -3.79 6.60
N ASP A 214 -3.46 -2.60 6.97
CA ASP A 214 -3.37 -1.42 6.11
C ASP A 214 -1.94 -0.85 6.07
N VAL A 215 -1.29 -0.68 7.22
CA VAL A 215 0.09 -0.18 7.31
C VAL A 215 1.06 -1.08 6.53
N SER A 216 0.87 -2.39 6.55
CA SER A 216 1.68 -3.31 5.74
C SER A 216 1.44 -3.15 4.24
N LYS A 217 0.19 -2.98 3.79
CA LYS A 217 -0.16 -2.74 2.38
C LYS A 217 0.35 -1.40 1.85
N GLN A 218 0.40 -0.36 2.68
CA GLN A 218 0.82 0.98 2.26
C GLN A 218 2.23 1.02 1.65
N HIS A 219 3.17 0.17 2.13
CA HIS A 219 4.51 0.08 1.55
C HIS A 219 4.50 -0.43 0.11
N THR A 220 3.78 -1.53 -0.14
CA THR A 220 3.59 -2.06 -1.50
C THR A 220 2.89 -1.03 -2.39
N LEU A 221 1.85 -0.37 -1.89
CA LEU A 221 1.12 0.64 -2.65
C LEU A 221 1.98 1.87 -2.98
N LEU A 222 2.89 2.28 -2.08
CA LEU A 222 3.84 3.36 -2.34
C LEU A 222 4.83 2.98 -3.44
N GLN A 223 5.42 1.78 -3.38
CA GLN A 223 6.34 1.31 -4.43
C GLN A 223 5.66 1.31 -5.80
N GLU A 224 4.46 0.75 -5.87
CA GLU A 224 3.71 0.72 -7.13
C GLU A 224 3.30 2.12 -7.58
N ALA A 225 2.85 2.99 -6.67
CA ALA A 225 2.49 4.36 -7.01
C ALA A 225 3.69 5.19 -7.52
N VAL A 226 4.89 4.93 -7.00
CA VAL A 226 6.15 5.52 -7.49
C VAL A 226 6.46 5.09 -8.92
N ASN A 227 6.15 3.84 -9.28
CA ASN A 227 6.33 3.32 -10.64
C ASN A 227 5.27 3.85 -11.62
N GLU A 228 4.12 4.30 -11.11
CA GLU A 228 2.99 4.79 -11.91
C GLU A 228 3.03 6.32 -12.14
N ASP A 229 3.39 7.11 -11.12
CA ASP A 229 3.33 8.58 -11.14
C ASP A 229 4.65 9.19 -10.64
N PRO A 230 5.45 9.88 -11.50
CA PRO A 230 6.68 10.56 -11.12
C PRO A 230 6.49 11.58 -9.98
N ARG A 231 5.29 12.13 -9.82
CA ARG A 231 4.99 13.05 -8.72
C ARG A 231 5.03 12.33 -7.38
N VAL A 232 4.56 11.09 -7.30
CA VAL A 232 4.64 10.28 -6.09
C VAL A 232 6.11 9.95 -5.76
N LYS A 233 6.95 9.70 -6.78
CA LYS A 233 8.40 9.53 -6.62
C LYS A 233 9.05 10.73 -5.93
N LYS A 234 8.69 11.95 -6.34
CA LYS A 234 9.18 13.20 -5.73
C LYS A 234 8.81 13.32 -4.24
N TYR A 235 7.60 12.88 -3.87
CA TYR A 235 7.09 12.95 -2.48
C TYR A 235 7.26 11.64 -1.68
N ARG A 236 8.08 10.69 -2.16
CA ARG A 236 8.26 9.38 -1.52
C ARG A 236 8.66 9.51 -0.04
N LEU A 237 9.58 10.41 0.28
CA LEU A 237 10.02 10.67 1.66
C LEU A 237 8.88 11.22 2.53
N THR A 238 7.97 12.02 1.97
CA THR A 238 6.81 12.55 2.68
C THR A 238 5.83 11.43 3.05
N TYR A 239 5.55 10.51 2.12
CA TYR A 239 4.76 9.31 2.43
C TYR A 239 5.42 8.43 3.49
N GLN A 240 6.73 8.19 3.40
CA GLN A 240 7.46 7.41 4.40
C GLN A 240 7.44 8.08 5.78
N ALA A 241 7.54 9.42 5.84
CA ALA A 241 7.40 10.16 7.07
C ALA A 241 5.99 10.00 7.69
N ILE A 242 4.92 10.04 6.87
CA ILE A 242 3.55 9.73 7.34
C ILE A 242 3.49 8.32 7.93
N PHE A 243 4.04 7.30 7.26
CA PHE A 243 4.04 5.93 7.79
C PHE A 243 4.79 5.79 9.12
N LEU A 244 5.86 6.57 9.32
CA LEU A 244 6.57 6.62 10.59
C LEU A 244 5.71 7.30 11.67
N LEU A 245 4.99 8.37 11.32
CA LEU A 245 4.08 9.05 12.24
C LEU A 245 2.87 8.17 12.60
N GLU A 246 2.31 7.38 11.69
CA GLU A 246 1.25 6.40 11.99
C GLU A 246 1.72 5.38 13.06
N ARG A 247 2.95 4.88 12.95
CA ARG A 247 3.53 3.99 13.97
C ARG A 247 3.73 4.69 15.31
N LYS A 248 4.12 5.96 15.29
CA LYS A 248 4.22 6.78 16.52
C LYS A 248 2.85 6.98 17.14
N LEU A 249 1.84 7.31 16.32
CA LEU A 249 0.47 7.53 16.75
C LEU A 249 -0.12 6.30 17.44
N LEU A 250 0.09 5.10 16.88
CA LEU A 250 -0.30 3.85 17.54
C LEU A 250 0.31 3.74 18.93
N ARG A 251 1.63 3.97 19.07
CA ARG A 251 2.32 3.94 20.37
C ARG A 251 1.77 4.99 21.33
N SER A 252 1.54 6.22 20.86
CA SER A 252 0.96 7.30 21.67
C SER A 252 -0.41 6.92 22.23
N ILE A 253 -1.27 6.30 21.41
CA ILE A 253 -2.61 5.84 21.82
C ILE A 253 -2.52 4.78 22.93
N TYR A 254 -1.60 3.80 22.83
CA TYR A 254 -1.39 2.83 23.91
C TYR A 254 -0.80 3.43 25.17
N MET A 255 0.17 4.34 25.04
CA MET A 255 0.75 5.01 26.21
C MET A 255 -0.32 5.80 26.96
N LEU A 256 -1.20 6.49 26.24
CA LEU A 256 -2.35 7.18 26.82
C LEU A 256 -3.30 6.22 27.55
N ARG A 257 -3.62 5.07 26.95
CA ARG A 257 -4.45 4.05 27.60
C ARG A 257 -3.82 3.54 28.89
N GLN A 258 -2.51 3.32 28.90
CA GLN A 258 -1.80 2.87 30.09
C GLN A 258 -1.87 3.91 31.21
N THR A 259 -1.70 5.19 30.89
CA THR A 259 -1.82 6.28 31.88
C THR A 259 -3.22 6.34 32.48
N ILE A 260 -4.27 6.21 31.66
CA ILE A 260 -5.67 6.21 32.11
C ILE A 260 -5.98 5.02 33.02
N LEU A 261 -5.49 3.82 32.69
CA LEU A 261 -5.74 2.61 33.49
C LEU A 261 -5.01 2.61 34.83
N THR A 262 -3.85 3.29 34.92
CA THR A 262 -3.04 3.33 36.14
C THR A 262 -3.76 4.11 37.27
N GLU A 263 -4.65 5.04 36.94
CA GLU A 263 -5.42 5.83 37.91
C GLU A 263 -6.75 5.16 38.36
N SER A 264 -6.79 3.81 38.32
CA SER A 264 -7.96 2.90 38.43
C SER A 264 -9.06 3.15 39.47
N VAL A 265 -8.86 4.02 40.47
CA VAL A 265 -9.82 4.22 41.57
C VAL A 265 -10.89 5.30 41.25
N GLN A 266 -10.66 6.18 40.27
CA GLN A 266 -11.62 7.26 39.88
C GLN A 266 -11.94 7.32 38.37
N ILE A 267 -11.65 6.25 37.62
CA ILE A 267 -11.90 6.14 36.17
C ILE A 267 -13.35 6.57 35.81
N HIS A 268 -14.32 6.32 36.67
CA HIS A 268 -15.72 6.67 36.40
C HIS A 268 -15.98 8.19 36.42
N ASP A 269 -15.42 8.91 37.40
CA ASP A 269 -15.58 10.37 37.52
C ASP A 269 -14.75 11.10 36.45
N PHE A 270 -13.57 10.56 36.14
CA PHE A 270 -12.68 11.08 35.10
C PHE A 270 -13.36 11.14 33.73
N PHE A 271 -14.07 10.07 33.32
CA PHE A 271 -14.77 10.04 32.04
C PHE A 271 -16.09 10.83 32.00
N GLN A 272 -16.60 11.27 33.15
CA GLN A 272 -17.79 12.13 33.22
C GLN A 272 -17.45 13.63 33.29
N ASN A 273 -16.18 13.99 33.41
CA ASN A 273 -15.75 15.39 33.41
C ASN A 273 -16.02 16.03 32.02
N GLN A 274 -16.78 17.14 32.02
CA GLN A 274 -17.16 17.87 30.82
C GLN A 274 -15.96 18.37 30.02
N ASP A 275 -14.89 18.80 30.69
CA ASP A 275 -13.68 19.29 30.02
C ASP A 275 -12.96 18.15 29.28
N ILE A 276 -12.91 16.96 29.87
CA ILE A 276 -12.34 15.76 29.25
C ILE A 276 -13.18 15.33 28.04
N ILE A 277 -14.52 15.33 28.17
CA ILE A 277 -15.43 15.03 27.05
C ILE A 277 -15.20 16.02 25.90
N LYS A 278 -15.05 17.31 26.21
CA LYS A 278 -14.78 18.36 25.22
C LYS A 278 -13.41 18.18 24.54
N LEU A 279 -12.35 17.90 25.30
CA LEU A 279 -11.02 17.62 24.76
C LEU A 279 -11.05 16.39 23.83
N ASN A 280 -11.74 15.32 24.25
CA ASN A 280 -11.87 14.12 23.44
C ASN A 280 -12.58 14.42 22.11
N GLN A 281 -13.62 15.24 22.13
CA GLN A 281 -14.30 15.67 20.91
C GLN A 281 -13.38 16.49 20.01
N GLN A 282 -12.62 17.43 20.56
CA GLN A 282 -11.62 18.22 19.81
C GLN A 282 -10.57 17.33 19.12
N ILE A 283 -10.07 16.29 19.80
CA ILE A 283 -9.12 15.32 19.22
C ILE A 283 -9.81 14.49 18.12
N VAL A 284 -11.05 14.06 18.35
CA VAL A 284 -11.86 13.31 17.37
C VAL A 284 -12.11 14.13 16.10
N ASP A 285 -12.40 15.42 16.24
CA ASP A 285 -12.60 16.34 15.12
C ASP A 285 -11.31 16.52 14.31
N LEU A 286 -10.14 16.56 14.97
CA LEU A 286 -8.84 16.58 14.29
C LEU A 286 -8.59 15.28 13.49
N PHE A 287 -8.95 14.11 14.04
CA PHE A 287 -8.90 12.85 13.29
C PHE A 287 -9.81 12.88 12.06
N ASP A 288 -11.05 13.36 12.20
CA ASP A 288 -12.02 13.45 11.11
C ASP A 288 -11.56 14.44 10.03
N PHE A 289 -10.95 15.54 10.43
CA PHE A 289 -10.34 16.50 9.50
C PHE A 289 -9.20 15.88 8.69
N ILE A 290 -8.24 15.20 9.35
CA ILE A 290 -7.12 14.52 8.68
C ILE A 290 -7.65 13.43 7.73
N HIS A 291 -8.66 12.67 8.17
CA HIS A 291 -9.33 11.66 7.34
C HIS A 291 -9.97 12.28 6.10
N ALA A 292 -10.68 13.41 6.24
CA ALA A 292 -11.32 14.13 5.15
C ALA A 292 -10.29 14.59 4.10
N ILE A 293 -9.17 15.19 4.53
CA ILE A 293 -8.10 15.59 3.61
C ILE A 293 -7.51 14.36 2.89
N CYS A 294 -7.19 13.29 3.62
CA CYS A 294 -6.63 12.08 3.01
C CYS A 294 -7.57 11.45 1.96
N SER A 295 -8.88 11.50 2.22
CA SER A 295 -9.93 10.97 1.34
C SER A 295 -10.38 11.93 0.23
N LYS A 296 -9.81 13.15 0.16
CA LYS A 296 -10.24 14.24 -0.73
C LYS A 296 -11.73 14.62 -0.56
N GLN A 297 -12.22 14.58 0.66
CA GLN A 297 -13.56 15.03 1.02
C GLN A 297 -13.50 16.41 1.67
N THR A 298 -14.55 17.19 1.53
CA THR A 298 -14.68 18.45 2.26
C THR A 298 -14.83 18.13 3.76
N PRO A 299 -13.96 18.66 4.63
CA PRO A 299 -14.09 18.44 6.05
C PRO A 299 -15.42 19.00 6.58
N ALA A 300 -16.11 18.22 7.39
CA ALA A 300 -17.37 18.65 8.00
C ALA A 300 -17.16 19.67 9.13
N VAL A 301 -16.01 19.58 9.81
CA VAL A 301 -15.63 20.42 10.96
C VAL A 301 -14.20 20.89 10.73
N MET A 302 -13.94 22.17 11.02
CA MET A 302 -12.58 22.71 11.04
C MET A 302 -11.90 22.27 12.33
N PRO A 303 -10.65 21.80 12.31
CA PRO A 303 -10.00 21.32 13.51
C PRO A 303 -9.77 22.51 14.44
N PRO A 304 -9.71 22.28 15.76
CA PRO A 304 -9.21 23.29 16.70
C PRO A 304 -7.80 23.73 16.29
N SER A 305 -7.34 24.90 16.74
CA SER A 305 -5.92 25.25 16.59
C SER A 305 -5.05 24.39 17.53
N LYS A 306 -3.74 24.34 17.25
CA LYS A 306 -2.81 23.61 18.12
C LYS A 306 -2.82 24.24 19.51
N GLU A 307 -2.75 25.57 19.56
CA GLU A 307 -2.76 26.35 20.78
C GLU A 307 -4.03 26.10 21.61
N GLU A 308 -5.22 26.11 20.99
CA GLU A 308 -6.49 25.80 21.68
C GLU A 308 -6.49 24.40 22.32
N LEU A 309 -5.93 23.39 21.65
CA LEU A 309 -5.86 22.03 22.20
C LEU A 309 -4.91 21.95 23.40
N TYR A 310 -3.76 22.63 23.34
CA TYR A 310 -2.82 22.67 24.47
C TYR A 310 -3.40 23.44 25.66
N GLU A 311 -4.12 24.55 25.43
CA GLU A 311 -4.84 25.25 26.50
C GLU A 311 -5.93 24.38 27.14
N SER A 312 -6.67 23.59 26.35
CA SER A 312 -7.64 22.61 26.88
C SER A 312 -6.95 21.55 27.74
N ILE A 313 -5.79 21.05 27.33
CA ILE A 313 -4.99 20.09 28.10
C ILE A 313 -4.54 20.74 29.42
N GLU A 314 -3.94 21.92 29.38
CA GLU A 314 -3.43 22.62 30.57
C GLU A 314 -4.53 22.86 31.61
N LYS A 315 -5.72 23.32 31.17
CA LYS A 315 -6.89 23.50 32.06
C LYS A 315 -7.31 22.21 32.76
N ILE A 316 -7.32 21.08 32.03
CA ILE A 316 -7.65 19.77 32.61
C ILE A 316 -6.58 19.36 33.60
N ILE A 317 -5.30 19.46 33.25
CA ILE A 317 -4.19 19.09 34.13
C ILE A 317 -4.20 19.94 35.41
N GLN A 318 -4.46 21.25 35.31
CA GLN A 318 -4.61 22.12 36.45
C GLN A 318 -5.74 21.64 37.38
N SER A 319 -6.93 21.36 36.83
CA SER A 319 -8.06 20.85 37.60
C SER A 319 -7.79 19.51 38.30
N LEU A 320 -7.01 18.62 37.65
CA LEU A 320 -6.63 17.32 38.20
C LEU A 320 -5.55 17.47 39.29
N SER A 321 -4.64 18.43 39.14
CA SER A 321 -3.54 18.69 40.07
C SER A 321 -3.99 19.35 41.39
N GLU A 322 -5.09 20.10 41.38
CA GLU A 322 -5.67 20.73 42.57
C GLU A 322 -6.24 19.71 43.56
N SER A 323 -6.49 18.48 43.12
CA SER A 323 -6.95 17.37 43.97
C SER A 323 -5.81 16.82 44.82
N LYS A 324 -5.84 17.05 46.14
CA LYS A 324 -4.87 16.47 47.08
C LYS A 324 -4.76 14.96 46.90
N GLY A 325 -3.56 14.47 46.60
CA GLY A 325 -3.30 13.06 46.38
C GLY A 325 -1.84 12.67 46.65
N PRO A 326 -1.55 11.36 46.72
CA PRO A 326 -0.20 10.83 46.90
C PRO A 326 0.71 11.14 45.69
N THR A 327 2.03 11.19 45.90
CA THR A 327 3.03 11.59 44.88
C THR A 327 2.93 10.82 43.56
N TYR A 328 2.55 9.53 43.59
CA TYR A 328 2.36 8.73 42.38
C TYR A 328 1.23 9.26 41.47
N ARG A 329 0.23 9.94 42.05
CA ARG A 329 -0.87 10.55 41.30
C ARG A 329 -0.38 11.73 40.46
N ILE A 330 0.48 12.58 41.03
CA ILE A 330 1.10 13.71 40.33
C ILE A 330 1.95 13.20 39.15
N ILE A 331 2.72 12.12 39.35
CA ILE A 331 3.51 11.49 38.30
C ILE A 331 2.61 10.99 37.16
N ASN A 332 1.48 10.34 37.49
CA ASN A 332 0.53 9.85 36.49
C ASN A 332 -0.16 10.98 35.71
N ILE A 333 -0.49 12.09 36.36
CA ILE A 333 -1.09 13.28 35.72
C ILE A 333 -0.12 13.88 34.69
N HIS A 334 1.15 14.07 35.05
CA HIS A 334 2.15 14.57 34.09
C HIS A 334 2.48 13.55 32.99
N ALA A 335 2.42 12.25 33.29
CA ALA A 335 2.55 11.23 32.25
C ALA A 335 1.36 11.28 31.27
N PHE A 336 0.15 11.50 31.77
CA PHE A 336 -1.06 11.68 30.98
C PHE A 336 -0.99 12.93 30.10
N GLU A 337 -0.59 14.07 30.69
CA GLU A 337 -0.30 15.33 29.98
C GLU A 337 0.68 15.10 28.82
N PHE A 338 1.85 14.55 29.11
CA PHE A 338 2.87 14.25 28.10
C PHE A 338 2.33 13.33 26.98
N CYS A 339 1.54 12.31 27.32
CA CYS A 339 0.96 11.40 26.33
C CYS A 339 -0.05 12.11 25.42
N LEU A 340 -0.88 13.00 25.97
CA LEU A 340 -1.83 13.80 25.21
C LEU A 340 -1.11 14.78 24.29
N GLU A 341 -0.17 15.55 24.81
CA GLU A 341 0.63 16.50 24.01
C GLU A 341 1.37 15.78 22.88
N HIS A 342 1.95 14.61 23.18
CA HIS A 342 2.64 13.81 22.18
C HIS A 342 1.69 13.30 21.09
N LEU A 343 0.50 12.83 21.46
CA LEU A 343 -0.54 12.39 20.53
C LEU A 343 -0.98 13.55 19.62
N VAL A 344 -1.31 14.70 20.21
CA VAL A 344 -1.74 15.92 19.49
C VAL A 344 -0.66 16.40 18.54
N ASN A 345 0.59 16.45 18.99
CA ASN A 345 1.71 16.85 18.16
C ASN A 345 1.91 15.91 16.95
N VAL A 346 1.77 14.60 17.15
CA VAL A 346 1.86 13.63 16.04
C VAL A 346 0.71 13.83 15.03
N LEU A 347 -0.51 14.12 15.50
CA LEU A 347 -1.65 14.39 14.61
C LEU A 347 -1.42 15.65 13.76
N TYR A 348 -0.97 16.75 14.35
CA TYR A 348 -0.66 17.99 13.61
C TYR A 348 0.49 17.81 12.60
N GLU A 349 1.51 17.02 12.94
CA GLU A 349 2.57 16.69 11.98
C GLU A 349 2.04 15.84 10.82
N ILE A 350 1.13 14.89 11.07
CA ILE A 350 0.44 14.15 10.00
C ILE A 350 -0.37 15.11 9.13
N GLU A 351 -1.20 15.96 9.73
CA GLU A 351 -2.01 16.96 9.04
C GLU A 351 -1.17 17.81 8.09
N LYS A 352 -0.09 18.41 8.60
CA LYS A 352 0.84 19.24 7.83
C LYS A 352 1.45 18.50 6.64
N LEU A 353 1.86 17.24 6.82
CA LEU A 353 2.42 16.43 5.73
C LEU A 353 1.35 16.05 4.70
N VAL A 354 0.14 15.75 5.13
CA VAL A 354 -0.99 15.43 4.23
C VAL A 354 -1.40 16.68 3.43
N GLN A 355 -1.52 17.85 4.06
CA GLN A 355 -1.79 19.12 3.37
C GLN A 355 -0.69 19.48 2.37
N LYS A 356 0.58 19.19 2.69
CA LYS A 356 1.71 19.36 1.76
C LYS A 356 1.56 18.48 0.51
N LEU A 357 0.95 17.30 0.64
CA LEU A 357 0.63 16.43 -0.50
C LEU A 357 -0.53 16.96 -1.34
N ASP A 358 -1.52 17.66 -0.75
CA ASP A 358 -2.69 18.18 -1.49
C ASP A 358 -2.48 19.57 -2.11
N SER A 359 -1.98 20.54 -1.34
CA SER A 359 -1.75 21.93 -1.79
C SER A 359 -0.88 22.04 -3.05
N LYS A 360 0.08 21.14 -3.24
CA LYS A 360 0.97 21.11 -4.41
C LYS A 360 0.49 20.19 -5.54
N HIS A 361 -0.56 19.42 -5.30
CA HIS A 361 -1.20 18.61 -6.34
C HIS A 361 -2.28 19.39 -7.11
N ASP A 362 -3.00 20.30 -6.46
CA ASP A 362 -4.11 21.03 -7.09
C ASP A 362 -3.65 22.28 -7.87
N ASN A 363 -2.58 22.95 -7.44
CA ASN A 363 -2.01 24.12 -8.14
C ASN A 363 -1.46 23.85 -9.56
N GLN A 364 -1.31 22.58 -9.97
CA GLN A 364 -0.83 22.24 -11.32
C GLN A 364 -1.89 21.59 -12.22
N HIS A 365 -3.09 21.29 -11.70
CA HIS A 365 -4.20 20.86 -12.57
C HIS A 365 -4.91 22.04 -13.23
N ASN A 366 -4.79 23.24 -12.66
CA ASN A 366 -5.40 24.48 -13.14
C ASN A 366 -4.59 25.24 -14.22
N ILE A 367 -3.46 24.70 -14.70
CA ILE A 367 -2.60 25.36 -15.72
C ILE A 367 -2.89 24.83 -17.14
N LYS A 368 -3.98 24.06 -17.36
CA LYS A 368 -4.35 23.49 -18.68
C LYS A 368 -5.72 23.91 -19.21
N THR A 369 -6.18 25.12 -18.89
CA THR A 369 -7.24 25.79 -19.65
C THR A 369 -6.65 27.07 -20.25
N PRO A 370 -6.44 27.15 -21.58
CA PRO A 370 -6.08 28.41 -22.20
C PRO A 370 -7.29 29.33 -22.10
N THR A 371 -7.16 30.39 -21.32
CA THR A 371 -8.05 31.55 -21.39
C THR A 371 -7.95 32.13 -22.80
N THR A 372 -8.99 31.93 -23.60
CA THR A 372 -9.21 32.66 -24.84
C THR A 372 -9.38 34.14 -24.49
N HIS A 373 -8.33 34.92 -24.71
CA HIS A 373 -8.39 36.37 -24.70
C HIS A 373 -9.31 36.85 -25.83
N ASN A 374 -10.48 37.38 -25.47
CA ASN A 374 -11.24 38.28 -26.32
C ASN A 374 -10.48 39.60 -26.43
N LYS A 375 -10.05 39.96 -27.65
CA LYS A 375 -9.66 41.32 -28.01
C LYS A 375 -10.92 42.06 -28.48
N PRO A 376 -11.19 43.29 -28.01
CA PRO A 376 -12.19 44.14 -28.63
C PRO A 376 -11.58 44.85 -29.85
N ALA A 377 -12.35 44.91 -30.93
CA ALA A 377 -12.28 45.92 -31.98
C ALA A 377 -13.69 46.48 -32.16
#